data_AF-A0A529HMF9-F1
#
_entry.id   AF-A0A529HMF9-F1
#
_cell.length_a   1.000
_cell.length_b   1.000
_cell.length_c   1.000
_cell.angle_alpha   90.00
_cell.angle_beta   90.00
_cell.angle_gamma   90.00
#
_symmetry.space_group_name_H-M   'P 1'
#
loop_
_entity.id
_entity.type
_entity.pdbx_description
1 polymer ?
#
loop_
_entity_poly.entity_id
_entity_poly.type
_entity_poly.pdbx_seq_one_letter_code
_entity_poly.pdbx_strand_id
1 'polypeptide(L)'
;TLARELPVAELPDEVLVYLLGSRYCETDHLSNLAWELFGHLPPGWARAQAIVDYVHSRLSFGYGYARATRTAAQAHEERVGVCRDFAHLAIALCRAMNIPARYVNGYLGDIGVPADPAPMDFSAWMEVF
;
A
#
# COMPACT_ATOMS: atom_id res chain seq x y z
N THR A 1 -0.85 3.93 -17.78
CA THR A 1 -0.95 5.32 -17.27
C THR A 1 -2.32 5.98 -17.55
N LEU A 2 -3.40 5.22 -17.78
CA LEU A 2 -4.72 5.76 -18.15
C LEU A 2 -5.84 5.47 -17.12
N ALA A 3 -5.50 4.93 -15.94
CA ALA A 3 -6.52 4.60 -14.95
C ALA A 3 -7.06 5.90 -14.29
N ARG A 4 -8.38 6.09 -14.39
CA ARG A 4 -9.12 7.22 -13.81
C ARG A 4 -9.52 6.88 -12.38
N GLU A 5 -9.40 7.85 -11.48
CA GLU A 5 -9.99 7.76 -10.14
C GLU A 5 -11.47 8.15 -10.23
N LEU A 6 -12.35 7.27 -9.77
CA LEU A 6 -13.78 7.52 -9.71
C LEU A 6 -14.13 8.22 -8.39
N PRO A 7 -15.08 9.18 -8.40
CA PRO A 7 -15.67 9.66 -7.16
C PRO A 7 -16.26 8.49 -6.36
N VAL A 8 -16.22 8.55 -5.03
CA VAL A 8 -16.68 7.45 -4.16
C VAL A 8 -18.13 7.03 -4.46
N ALA A 9 -18.98 7.98 -4.83
CA ALA A 9 -20.39 7.72 -5.18
C ALA A 9 -20.59 6.92 -6.49
N GLU A 10 -19.55 6.80 -7.32
CA GLU A 10 -19.57 6.05 -8.58
C GLU A 10 -18.80 4.72 -8.49
N LEU A 11 -18.22 4.40 -7.33
CA LEU A 11 -17.50 3.14 -7.14
C LEU A 11 -18.46 1.95 -7.10
N PRO A 12 -18.08 0.79 -7.66
CA PRO A 12 -18.82 -0.45 -7.47
C PRO A 12 -18.93 -0.85 -5.98
N ASP A 13 -20.08 -1.34 -5.56
CA ASP A 13 -20.33 -1.71 -4.15
C ASP A 13 -19.28 -2.68 -3.58
N GLU A 14 -18.80 -3.62 -4.41
CA GLU A 14 -17.82 -4.64 -4.06
C GLU A 14 -16.44 -4.10 -3.68
N VAL A 15 -16.10 -2.86 -4.08
CA VAL A 15 -14.82 -2.23 -3.72
C VAL A 15 -14.95 -1.24 -2.57
N LEU A 16 -16.17 -0.83 -2.19
CA LEU A 16 -16.39 0.14 -1.10
C LEU A 16 -15.82 -0.33 0.24
N VAL A 17 -15.85 -1.65 0.51
CA VAL A 17 -15.25 -2.23 1.72
C VAL A 17 -13.75 -1.94 1.83
N TYR A 18 -13.06 -1.78 0.69
CA TYR A 18 -11.63 -1.50 0.63
C TYR A 18 -11.27 -0.03 0.86
N LEU A 19 -12.24 0.84 1.14
CA LEU A 19 -12.01 2.20 1.63
C LEU A 19 -11.86 2.25 3.16
N LEU A 20 -12.35 1.24 3.88
CA LEU A 20 -12.42 1.27 5.34
C LEU A 20 -11.05 1.06 5.99
N GLY A 21 -10.83 1.68 7.15
CA GLY A 21 -9.70 1.35 8.02
C GLY A 21 -9.74 -0.13 8.45
N SER A 22 -8.57 -0.71 8.71
CA SER A 22 -8.45 -2.08 9.22
C SER A 22 -7.37 -2.16 10.29
N ARG A 23 -7.24 -3.30 10.98
CA ARG A 23 -6.29 -3.47 12.10
C ARG A 23 -4.88 -2.97 11.82
N TYR A 24 -4.38 -3.14 10.60
CA TYR A 24 -3.01 -2.74 10.23
C TYR A 24 -2.97 -1.51 9.31
N CYS A 25 -4.14 -0.99 8.91
CA CYS A 25 -4.29 0.17 8.03
C CYS A 25 -5.13 1.23 8.76
N GLU A 26 -4.53 1.91 9.72
CA GLU A 26 -5.13 2.95 10.57
C GLU A 26 -5.26 4.26 9.79
N THR A 27 -6.31 4.37 8.97
CA THR A 27 -6.51 5.52 8.06
C THR A 27 -6.70 6.83 8.82
N ASP A 28 -7.33 6.80 9.98
CA ASP A 28 -7.51 7.94 10.89
C ASP A 28 -6.18 8.54 11.35
N HIS A 29 -5.16 7.71 11.61
CA HIS A 29 -3.83 8.17 12.01
C HIS A 29 -3.03 8.76 10.83
N LEU A 30 -3.29 8.29 9.61
CA LEU A 30 -2.50 8.64 8.42
C LEU A 30 -3.18 9.65 7.49
N SER A 31 -4.44 10.03 7.75
CA SER A 31 -5.24 10.86 6.85
C SER A 31 -4.62 12.24 6.61
N ASN A 32 -4.24 12.95 7.68
CA ASN A 32 -3.64 14.29 7.55
C ASN A 32 -2.35 14.25 6.73
N LEU A 33 -1.48 13.27 7.01
CA LEU A 33 -0.25 13.05 6.25
C LEU A 33 -0.53 12.76 4.78
N ALA A 34 -1.48 11.88 4.48
CA ALA A 34 -1.82 11.52 3.10
C ALA A 34 -2.32 12.74 2.32
N TRP A 35 -3.17 13.57 2.93
CA TRP A 35 -3.67 14.80 2.29
C TRP A 35 -2.56 15.85 2.10
N GLU A 36 -1.63 16.00 3.04
CA GLU A 36 -0.46 16.87 2.89
C GLU A 36 0.43 16.43 1.72
N LEU A 37 0.74 15.13 1.65
CA LEU A 37 1.64 14.58 0.64
C LEU A 37 1.01 14.47 -0.76
N PHE A 38 -0.28 14.12 -0.85
CA PHE A 38 -0.90 13.69 -2.11
C PHE A 38 -2.17 14.47 -2.48
N GLY A 39 -2.72 15.28 -1.57
CA GLY A 39 -3.99 16.01 -1.81
C GLY A 39 -3.91 17.03 -2.95
N HIS A 40 -2.72 17.54 -3.24
CA HIS A 40 -2.47 18.49 -4.32
C HIS A 40 -2.20 17.79 -5.68
N LEU A 41 -2.02 16.46 -5.70
CA LEU A 41 -1.74 15.72 -6.92
C LEU A 41 -3.03 15.45 -7.72
N PRO A 42 -2.94 15.43 -9.06
CA PRO A 42 -4.10 15.10 -9.89
C PRO A 42 -4.63 13.69 -9.56
N PRO A 43 -5.96 13.50 -9.48
CA PRO A 43 -6.57 12.19 -9.27
C PRO A 43 -6.17 11.16 -10.34
N GLY A 44 -6.24 9.87 -9.98
CA GLY A 44 -6.00 8.76 -10.90
C GLY A 44 -4.66 8.05 -10.68
N TRP A 45 -4.21 7.35 -11.71
CA TRP A 45 -3.02 6.48 -11.65
C TRP A 45 -1.77 7.18 -11.07
N ALA A 46 -1.55 8.45 -11.41
CA ALA A 46 -0.39 9.20 -10.94
C ALA A 46 -0.37 9.36 -9.41
N ARG A 47 -1.53 9.52 -8.77
CA ARG A 47 -1.64 9.61 -7.31
C ARG A 47 -1.33 8.27 -6.65
N ALA A 48 -1.86 7.17 -7.19
CA ALA A 48 -1.54 5.82 -6.70
C ALA A 48 -0.04 5.51 -6.85
N GLN A 49 0.56 5.88 -7.99
CA GLN A 49 2.00 5.72 -8.20
C GLN A 49 2.83 6.55 -7.22
N ALA A 50 2.46 7.82 -6.99
CA ALA A 50 3.15 8.67 -6.02
C ALA A 50 3.11 8.11 -4.59
N ILE A 51 2.01 7.45 -4.19
CA ILE A 51 1.90 6.75 -2.91
C ILE A 51 2.89 5.58 -2.86
N VAL A 52 2.95 4.75 -3.90
CA VAL A 52 3.88 3.61 -3.99
C VAL A 52 5.34 4.09 -3.94
N ASP A 53 5.67 5.13 -4.70
CA ASP A 53 7.02 5.71 -4.73
C ASP A 53 7.41 6.28 -3.36
N TYR A 54 6.48 6.98 -2.70
CA TYR A 54 6.68 7.47 -1.34
C TYR A 54 7.00 6.32 -0.39
N VAL A 55 6.18 5.27 -0.36
CA VAL A 55 6.39 4.12 0.54
C VAL A 55 7.71 3.40 0.24
N HIS A 56 8.04 3.21 -1.03
CA HIS A 56 9.31 2.63 -1.46
C HIS A 56 10.50 3.44 -0.94
N SER A 57 10.45 4.76 -1.03
CA SER A 57 11.51 5.64 -0.53
C SER A 57 11.54 5.77 1.00
N ARG A 58 10.38 5.61 1.65
CA ARG A 58 10.21 5.83 3.09
C ARG A 58 10.71 4.66 3.93
N LEU A 59 10.57 3.43 3.44
CA LEU A 59 10.86 2.22 4.19
C LEU A 59 12.15 1.55 3.70
N SER A 60 13.00 1.13 4.63
CA SER A 60 14.11 0.22 4.34
C SER A 60 13.66 -1.23 4.50
N PHE A 61 13.89 -2.05 3.47
CA PHE A 61 13.55 -3.46 3.50
C PHE A 61 14.61 -4.29 4.24
N GLY A 62 14.17 -5.23 5.06
CA GLY A 62 15.05 -6.23 5.66
C GLY A 62 14.29 -7.31 6.42
N TYR A 63 14.64 -8.58 6.17
CA TYR A 63 13.98 -9.73 6.82
C TYR A 63 14.04 -9.68 8.36
N GLY A 64 15.14 -9.16 8.91
CA GLY A 64 15.31 -8.98 10.37
C GLY A 64 14.34 -7.96 11.00
N TYR A 65 13.62 -7.17 10.19
CA TYR A 65 12.63 -6.23 10.67
C TYR A 65 11.24 -6.83 10.85
N ALA A 66 11.01 -8.09 10.45
CA ALA A 66 9.68 -8.70 10.47
C ALA A 66 9.02 -8.65 11.86
N ARG A 67 7.80 -8.09 11.93
CA ARG A 67 7.02 -7.98 13.17
C ARG A 67 5.53 -8.07 12.88
N ALA A 68 4.88 -9.14 13.33
CA ALA A 68 3.47 -9.42 13.05
C ALA A 68 2.50 -8.33 13.53
N THR A 69 2.88 -7.58 14.57
CA THR A 69 2.04 -6.55 15.19
C THR A 69 2.23 -5.15 14.58
N ARG A 70 3.17 -4.97 13.64
CA ARG A 70 3.44 -3.66 13.04
C ARG A 70 2.25 -3.20 12.20
N THR A 71 1.83 -1.97 12.43
CA THR A 71 0.79 -1.28 11.67
C THR A 71 1.39 -0.34 10.63
N ALA A 72 0.58 0.17 9.70
CA ALA A 72 0.98 1.18 8.73
C ALA A 72 1.58 2.42 9.39
N ALA A 73 0.93 2.96 10.43
CA ALA A 73 1.43 4.13 11.15
C ALA A 73 2.79 3.86 11.81
N GLN A 74 2.96 2.68 12.42
CA GLN A 74 4.24 2.27 12.99
C GLN A 74 5.33 2.06 11.93
N ALA A 75 5.00 1.46 10.79
CA ALA A 75 5.94 1.31 9.68
C ALA A 75 6.41 2.68 9.16
N HIS A 76 5.49 3.63 9.00
CA HIS A 76 5.80 5.00 8.60
C HIS A 76 6.78 5.68 9.57
N GLU A 77 6.58 5.52 10.87
CA GLU A 77 7.43 6.12 11.91
C GLU A 77 8.79 5.41 12.02
N GLU A 78 8.79 4.08 12.07
CA GLU A 78 10.00 3.26 12.23
C GLU A 78 10.88 3.22 10.97
N ARG A 79 10.32 3.50 9.78
CA ARG A 79 11.02 3.54 8.48
C ARG A 79 11.70 2.23 8.08
N VAL A 80 11.24 1.11 8.63
CA VAL A 80 11.76 -0.23 8.34
C VAL A 80 10.61 -1.22 8.22
N GLY A 81 10.83 -2.28 7.43
CA GLY A 81 9.85 -3.36 7.34
C GLY A 81 10.18 -4.43 6.32
N VAL A 82 9.21 -5.30 6.11
CA VAL A 82 9.19 -6.33 5.05
C VAL A 82 8.02 -6.06 4.09
N CYS A 83 7.85 -6.88 3.04
CA CYS A 83 6.82 -6.70 2.00
C CYS A 83 5.41 -6.41 2.56
N ARG A 84 5.02 -7.08 3.65
CA ARG A 84 3.77 -6.83 4.39
C ARG A 84 3.62 -5.38 4.87
N ASP A 85 4.68 -4.82 5.44
CA ASP A 85 4.65 -3.47 6.01
C ASP A 85 4.58 -2.40 4.93
N PHE A 86 5.27 -2.62 3.79
CA PHE A 86 5.14 -1.80 2.59
C PHE A 86 3.71 -1.83 2.05
N ALA A 87 3.14 -3.03 1.88
CA ALA A 87 1.77 -3.20 1.40
C ALA A 87 0.76 -2.50 2.32
N HIS A 88 0.84 -2.70 3.64
CA HIS A 88 -0.07 -2.05 4.57
C HIS A 88 0.05 -0.53 4.60
N LEU A 89 1.28 0.02 4.56
CA LEU A 89 1.46 1.47 4.53
C LEU A 89 0.87 2.08 3.25
N ALA A 90 1.14 1.48 2.10
CA ALA A 90 0.60 1.97 0.82
C ALA A 90 -0.93 1.86 0.77
N ILE A 91 -1.50 0.74 1.25
CA ILE A 91 -2.96 0.57 1.37
C ILE A 91 -3.58 1.64 2.27
N ALA A 92 -3.00 1.90 3.45
CA ALA A 92 -3.53 2.89 4.38
C ALA A 92 -3.54 4.30 3.78
N LEU A 93 -2.46 4.68 3.05
CA LEU A 93 -2.36 5.96 2.36
C LEU A 93 -3.34 6.06 1.18
N CYS A 94 -3.52 4.99 0.38
CA CYS A 94 -4.55 4.96 -0.67
C CYS A 94 -5.95 5.18 -0.08
N ARG A 95 -6.29 4.45 0.99
CA ARG A 95 -7.60 4.56 1.64
C ARG A 95 -7.85 5.95 2.23
N ALA A 96 -6.83 6.57 2.82
CA ALA A 96 -6.90 7.95 3.28
C ALA A 96 -7.19 8.97 2.16
N MET A 97 -6.80 8.64 0.93
CA MET A 97 -7.09 9.41 -0.28
C MET A 97 -8.38 8.96 -0.99
N ASN A 98 -9.24 8.17 -0.34
CA ASN A 98 -10.46 7.58 -0.91
C ASN A 98 -10.22 6.69 -2.14
N ILE A 99 -9.03 6.09 -2.24
CA ILE A 99 -8.70 5.11 -3.28
C ILE A 99 -8.87 3.71 -2.67
N PRO A 100 -9.79 2.87 -3.17
CA PRO A 100 -9.97 1.53 -2.64
C PRO A 100 -8.70 0.69 -2.88
N ALA A 101 -8.19 0.07 -1.82
CA ALA A 101 -7.00 -0.76 -1.91
C ALA A 101 -7.11 -1.99 -1.00
N ARG A 102 -6.71 -3.17 -1.50
CA ARG A 102 -6.73 -4.42 -0.74
C ARG A 102 -5.36 -5.06 -0.62
N TYR A 103 -5.19 -5.82 0.45
CA TYR A 103 -3.99 -6.61 0.72
C TYR A 103 -4.05 -7.94 -0.01
N VAL A 104 -2.95 -8.33 -0.64
CA VAL A 104 -2.79 -9.62 -1.31
C VAL A 104 -1.50 -10.26 -0.84
N ASN A 105 -1.52 -11.58 -0.69
CA ASN A 105 -0.32 -12.38 -0.44
C ASN A 105 -0.34 -13.64 -1.29
N GLY A 106 0.85 -14.13 -1.62
CA GLY A 106 1.03 -15.31 -2.44
C GLY A 106 2.48 -15.49 -2.87
N TYR A 107 2.72 -16.40 -3.79
CA TYR A 107 4.03 -16.61 -4.38
C TYR A 107 4.27 -15.67 -5.55
N LEU A 108 5.48 -15.11 -5.63
CA LEU A 108 5.90 -14.40 -6.83
C LEU A 108 6.29 -15.43 -7.89
N GLY A 109 5.78 -15.27 -9.11
CA GLY A 109 6.18 -16.13 -10.22
C GLY A 109 7.66 -15.92 -10.56
N ASP A 110 8.33 -16.99 -10.94
CA ASP A 110 9.71 -17.00 -11.44
C ASP A 110 9.80 -16.84 -12.97
N ILE A 111 8.66 -16.70 -13.65
CA ILE A 111 8.58 -16.55 -15.11
C ILE A 111 9.21 -15.20 -15.51
N GLY A 112 10.33 -15.26 -16.22
CA GLY A 112 11.03 -14.08 -16.73
C GLY A 112 11.84 -13.33 -15.67
N VAL A 113 12.03 -13.91 -14.48
CA VAL A 113 12.87 -13.36 -13.41
C VAL A 113 14.16 -14.19 -13.33
N PRO A 114 15.35 -13.58 -13.20
CA PRO A 114 16.58 -14.32 -12.97
C PRO A 114 16.46 -15.25 -11.75
N ALA A 115 17.07 -16.43 -11.82
CA ALA A 115 17.07 -17.36 -10.70
C ALA A 115 17.72 -16.72 -9.47
N ASP A 116 16.96 -16.67 -8.37
CA ASP A 116 17.46 -16.23 -7.07
C ASP A 116 17.98 -17.44 -6.29
N PRO A 117 19.23 -17.43 -5.79
CA PRO A 117 19.73 -18.50 -4.92
C PRO A 117 19.03 -18.54 -3.56
N ALA A 118 18.33 -17.47 -3.16
CA ALA A 118 17.50 -17.47 -1.97
C ALA A 118 16.26 -18.38 -2.17
N PRO A 119 15.83 -19.10 -1.13
CA PRO A 119 14.61 -19.90 -1.21
C PRO A 119 13.39 -19.00 -1.46
N MET A 120 12.42 -19.54 -2.21
CA MET A 120 11.12 -18.89 -2.43
C MET A 120 10.44 -18.59 -1.09
N ASP A 121 9.89 -17.38 -0.96
CA ASP A 121 9.12 -16.94 0.20
C ASP A 121 7.77 -16.37 -0.23
N PHE A 122 6.84 -16.26 0.71
CA PHE A 122 5.60 -15.53 0.49
C PHE A 122 5.89 -14.04 0.28
N SER A 123 5.23 -13.48 -0.72
CA SER A 123 5.22 -12.05 -0.98
C SER A 123 3.89 -11.45 -0.61
N ALA A 124 3.91 -10.17 -0.25
CA ALA A 124 2.73 -9.38 -0.01
C ALA A 124 2.77 -8.11 -0.87
N TRP A 125 1.64 -7.79 -1.48
CA TRP A 125 1.47 -6.60 -2.31
C TRP A 125 0.07 -6.02 -2.10
N MET A 126 -0.22 -4.96 -2.83
CA MET A 126 -1.53 -4.32 -2.84
C MET A 126 -2.16 -4.37 -4.23
N GLU A 127 -3.47 -4.37 -4.27
CA GLU A 127 -4.25 -4.08 -5.47
C GLU A 127 -5.07 -2.81 -5.23
N VAL A 128 -5.15 -1.98 -6.27
CA VAL A 128 -5.86 -0.70 -6.28
C VAL A 128 -6.97 -0.77 -7.31
N PHE A 129 -8.15 -0.25 -6.98
CA PHE A 129 -9.34 -0.26 -7.84
C PHE A 129 -9.65 1.12 -8.39
#